data_AF-A0AAU2G484-F1
#
_entry.id   AF-A0AAU2G484-F1
#
_cell.length_a   1.000
_cell.length_b   1.000
_cell.length_c   1.000
_cell.angle_alpha   90.00
_cell.angle_beta   90.00
_cell.angle_gamma   90.00
#
_symmetry.space_group_name_H-M   'P 1'
#
loop_
_entity.id
_entity.type
_entity.pdbx_description
1 polymer ?
#
loop_
_entity_poly.entity_id
_entity_poly.type
_entity_poly.pdbx_seq_one_letter_code
_entity_poly.pdbx_strand_id
1 'polypeptide(L)'
;MAGTEQWRQRFSDLVEGNHSPTGDPVDAGARLVVSDPDGTEVFRAPLARHHRFEDDGDQVVWIRPLIGGEHAESSSLFNLNVARRRSLPWTRAEIVDDGVEIDLTSGQRARIEPADGPDLEQLIRWDDFTNRLTPDEDAALQRLDADSWHGRYA
;
A
#
# COMPACT_ATOMS: atom_id res chain seq x y z
N MET A 1 -7.24 -22.60 9.38
CA MET A 1 -6.21 -21.59 9.73
C MET A 1 -5.19 -21.40 8.60
N ALA A 2 -4.87 -22.41 7.78
CA ALA A 2 -3.91 -22.29 6.68
C ALA A 2 -4.24 -21.24 5.60
N GLY A 3 -5.52 -20.86 5.42
CA GLY A 3 -5.92 -19.87 4.41
C GLY A 3 -5.54 -18.43 4.77
N THR A 4 -5.50 -18.09 6.06
CA THR A 4 -5.23 -16.72 6.54
C THR A 4 -3.76 -16.34 6.36
N GLU A 5 -2.84 -17.27 6.60
CA GLU A 5 -1.40 -17.03 6.43
C GLU A 5 -1.02 -16.88 4.94
N GLN A 6 -1.70 -17.61 4.05
CA GLN A 6 -1.39 -17.59 2.61
C GLN A 6 -1.71 -16.26 1.94
N TRP A 7 -2.91 -15.70 2.17
CA TRP A 7 -3.25 -14.42 1.55
C TRP A 7 -2.41 -13.27 2.11
N ARG A 8 -2.04 -13.31 3.41
CA ARG A 8 -1.16 -12.30 4.02
C ARG A 8 0.24 -12.33 3.44
N GLN A 9 0.79 -13.53 3.22
CA GLN A 9 2.07 -13.65 2.52
C GLN A 9 1.96 -13.07 1.12
N ARG A 10 0.92 -13.44 0.35
CA ARG A 10 0.71 -12.91 -1.00
C ARG A 10 0.55 -11.39 -1.00
N PHE A 11 -0.20 -10.85 -0.06
CA PHE A 11 -0.36 -9.41 0.14
C PHE A 11 1.00 -8.74 0.37
N SER A 12 1.81 -9.30 1.26
CA SER A 12 3.14 -8.78 1.59
C SER A 12 4.05 -8.80 0.36
N ASP A 13 4.07 -9.92 -0.38
CA ASP A 13 4.86 -10.07 -1.60
C ASP A 13 4.45 -9.09 -2.71
N LEU A 14 3.15 -8.77 -2.79
CA LEU A 14 2.63 -7.76 -3.71
C LEU A 14 3.12 -6.36 -3.30
N VAL A 15 2.88 -5.96 -2.06
CA VAL A 15 3.20 -4.62 -1.57
C VAL A 15 4.70 -4.35 -1.55
N GLU A 16 5.52 -5.35 -1.19
CA GLU A 16 6.98 -5.22 -1.14
C GLU A 16 7.64 -5.29 -2.53
N GLY A 17 6.96 -5.87 -3.53
CA GLY A 17 7.51 -6.07 -4.88
C GLY A 17 8.23 -7.41 -5.08
N ASN A 18 8.15 -8.34 -4.12
CA ASN A 18 8.82 -9.65 -4.18
C ASN A 18 8.28 -10.59 -5.29
N HIS A 19 7.27 -10.16 -6.03
CA HIS A 19 6.74 -10.84 -7.22
C HIS A 19 7.40 -10.37 -8.53
N SER A 20 8.44 -9.53 -8.44
CA SER A 20 9.19 -9.04 -9.59
C SER A 20 9.78 -10.17 -10.44
N PRO A 21 9.62 -10.13 -11.78
CA PRO A 21 10.22 -11.11 -12.67
C PRO A 21 11.75 -10.96 -12.79
N THR A 22 12.29 -9.79 -12.48
CA THR A 22 13.75 -9.51 -12.50
C THR A 22 14.42 -9.87 -11.18
N GLY A 23 13.62 -10.06 -10.13
CA GLY A 23 14.10 -10.21 -8.75
C GLY A 23 14.46 -8.88 -8.08
N ASP A 24 14.39 -7.75 -8.80
CA ASP A 24 14.50 -6.42 -8.20
C ASP A 24 13.11 -5.97 -7.70
N PRO A 25 12.93 -5.77 -6.38
CA PRO A 25 11.66 -5.32 -5.83
C PRO A 25 11.22 -3.96 -6.35
N VAL A 26 12.13 -3.09 -6.82
CA VAL A 26 11.74 -1.76 -7.32
C VAL A 26 11.02 -1.82 -8.68
N ASP A 27 11.25 -2.89 -9.44
CA ASP A 27 10.61 -3.15 -10.74
C ASP A 27 9.16 -3.63 -10.60
N ALA A 28 8.69 -3.86 -9.39
CA ALA A 28 7.35 -4.32 -9.09
C ALA A 28 6.76 -3.63 -7.85
N GLY A 29 5.47 -3.81 -7.64
CA GLY A 29 4.77 -3.29 -6.47
C GLY A 29 3.28 -3.50 -6.61
N ALA A 30 2.51 -2.91 -5.70
CA ALA A 30 1.07 -3.11 -5.66
C ALA A 30 0.29 -1.81 -5.81
N ARG A 31 -0.94 -1.95 -6.28
CA ARG A 31 -1.98 -0.94 -6.16
C ARG A 31 -3.16 -1.47 -5.37
N LEU A 32 -3.89 -0.53 -4.78
CA LEU A 32 -5.20 -0.75 -4.19
C LEU A 32 -6.26 -0.29 -5.17
N VAL A 33 -7.22 -1.15 -5.43
CA VAL A 33 -8.48 -0.84 -6.10
C VAL A 33 -9.61 -1.10 -5.08
N VAL A 34 -10.52 -0.15 -4.90
CA VAL A 34 -11.71 -0.34 -4.07
C VAL A 34 -12.94 -0.18 -4.95
N SER A 35 -13.85 -1.13 -4.83
CA SER A 35 -15.13 -1.13 -5.54
C SER A 35 -16.30 -1.21 -4.57
N ASP A 36 -17.40 -0.56 -4.96
CA ASP A 36 -18.69 -0.70 -4.32
C ASP A 36 -19.30 -2.10 -4.56
N PRO A 37 -20.34 -2.51 -3.80
CA PRO A 37 -20.94 -3.84 -3.93
C PRO A 37 -21.49 -4.17 -5.33
N ASP A 38 -21.78 -3.15 -6.14
CA ASP A 38 -22.24 -3.30 -7.53
C ASP A 38 -21.07 -3.50 -8.53
N GLY A 39 -19.82 -3.49 -8.04
CA GLY A 39 -18.60 -3.63 -8.82
C GLY A 39 -18.00 -2.32 -9.33
N THR A 40 -18.65 -1.18 -9.08
CA THR A 40 -18.14 0.13 -9.51
C THR A 40 -16.86 0.48 -8.76
N GLU A 41 -15.76 0.73 -9.48
CA GLU A 41 -14.52 1.24 -8.89
C GLU A 41 -14.73 2.66 -8.35
N VAL A 42 -14.45 2.86 -7.06
CA VAL A 42 -14.60 4.14 -6.36
C VAL A 42 -13.27 4.74 -5.90
N PHE A 43 -12.20 3.93 -5.88
CA PHE A 43 -10.87 4.39 -5.50
C PHE A 43 -9.79 3.52 -6.13
N ARG A 44 -8.71 4.18 -6.57
CA ARG A 44 -7.49 3.53 -7.05
C ARG A 44 -6.28 4.35 -6.61
N ALA A 45 -5.26 3.69 -6.10
CA ALA A 45 -3.96 4.30 -5.86
C ALA A 45 -2.86 3.24 -5.74
N PRO A 46 -1.61 3.53 -6.14
CA PRO A 46 -0.48 2.68 -5.80
C PRO A 46 -0.28 2.64 -4.28
N LEU A 47 0.24 1.53 -3.78
CA LEU A 47 0.54 1.33 -2.38
C LEU A 47 2.03 1.53 -2.13
N ALA A 48 2.37 2.45 -1.22
CA ALA A 48 3.71 2.47 -0.65
C ALA A 48 4.02 1.08 -0.09
N ARG A 49 5.31 0.70 -0.12
CA ARG A 49 5.86 -0.60 0.30
C ARG A 49 5.74 -0.89 1.81
N HIS A 50 4.72 -0.35 2.46
CA HIS A 50 4.49 -0.43 3.89
C HIS A 50 3.09 -0.98 4.15
N HIS A 51 3.05 -2.03 4.95
CA HIS A 51 1.82 -2.60 5.44
C HIS A 51 2.02 -3.09 6.88
N ARG A 52 0.91 -3.21 7.62
CA ARG A 52 0.91 -3.81 8.95
C ARG A 52 -0.42 -4.50 9.22
N PHE A 53 -0.37 -5.76 9.57
CA PHE A 53 -1.55 -6.49 10.03
C PHE A 53 -1.76 -6.25 11.53
N GLU A 54 -3.01 -6.03 11.92
CA GLU A 54 -3.42 -5.87 13.31
C GLU A 54 -4.66 -6.75 13.54
N ASP A 55 -4.53 -7.69 14.47
CA ASP A 55 -5.59 -8.66 14.80
C ASP A 55 -6.05 -8.56 16.26
N ASP A 56 -5.42 -7.68 17.05
CA ASP A 56 -5.77 -7.45 18.45
C ASP A 56 -7.03 -6.58 18.54
N GLY A 57 -8.19 -7.22 18.52
CA GLY A 57 -9.50 -6.59 18.63
C GLY A 57 -10.28 -6.66 17.31
N ASP A 58 -9.94 -5.76 16.38
CA ASP A 58 -10.53 -5.72 15.04
C ASP A 58 -9.52 -6.18 13.99
N GLN A 59 -9.98 -6.97 13.01
CA GLN A 59 -9.16 -7.41 11.89
C GLN A 59 -8.91 -6.24 10.93
N VAL A 60 -7.70 -5.68 10.97
CA VAL A 60 -7.33 -4.49 10.19
C VAL A 60 -6.02 -4.72 9.45
N VAL A 61 -5.96 -4.27 8.20
CA VAL A 61 -4.71 -4.09 7.47
C VAL A 61 -4.43 -2.59 7.36
N TRP A 62 -3.32 -2.14 7.91
CA TRP A 62 -2.81 -0.80 7.68
C TRP A 62 -1.98 -0.78 6.41
N ILE A 63 -2.23 0.21 5.56
CA ILE A 63 -1.54 0.43 4.29
C ILE A 63 -1.25 1.91 4.10
N ARG A 64 -0.45 2.27 3.10
CA ARG A 64 -0.23 3.67 2.72
C ARG A 64 -0.44 3.88 1.21
N PRO A 65 -1.67 4.20 0.78
CA PRO A 65 -1.93 4.63 -0.58
C PRO A 65 -1.18 5.93 -0.91
N LEU A 66 -0.53 5.97 -2.06
CA LEU A 66 0.14 7.17 -2.57
C LEU A 66 -0.90 8.06 -3.27
N ILE A 67 -1.55 8.91 -2.49
CA ILE A 67 -2.55 9.87 -2.97
C ILE A 67 -1.88 11.24 -3.13
N GLY A 68 -2.18 11.96 -4.22
CA GLY A 68 -1.84 13.38 -4.35
C GLY A 68 -0.38 13.70 -4.69
N GLY A 69 0.38 12.74 -5.23
CA GLY A 69 1.72 13.00 -5.75
C GLY A 69 1.69 13.62 -7.16
N GLU A 70 1.26 14.89 -7.29
CA GLU A 70 1.37 15.63 -8.56
C GLU A 70 2.60 16.55 -8.61
N HIS A 71 3.48 16.26 -9.57
CA HIS A 71 4.21 17.19 -10.43
C HIS A 71 4.89 18.40 -9.74
N ALA A 72 5.98 18.14 -9.01
CA ALA A 72 7.03 19.14 -8.85
C ALA A 72 8.18 18.81 -9.81
N GLU A 73 8.35 19.62 -10.85
CA GLU A 73 9.25 19.44 -12.01
C GLU A 73 10.77 19.33 -11.70
N SER A 74 11.18 19.13 -10.45
CA SER A 74 12.62 18.94 -10.13
C SER A 74 12.92 18.11 -8.89
N SER A 75 11.93 17.67 -8.13
CA SER A 75 12.08 16.63 -7.12
C SER A 75 10.71 16.14 -6.65
N SER A 76 10.42 14.85 -6.78
CA SER A 76 9.21 14.26 -6.21
C SER A 76 9.33 14.25 -4.68
N LEU A 77 8.97 15.36 -4.05
CA LEU A 77 8.84 15.44 -2.60
C LEU A 77 7.43 14.98 -2.24
N PHE A 78 7.33 13.85 -1.57
CA PHE A 78 6.06 13.39 -1.00
C PHE A 78 5.79 14.13 0.31
N ASN A 79 4.55 14.57 0.47
CA ASN A 79 4.05 15.00 1.76
C ASN A 79 3.48 13.77 2.50
N LEU A 80 4.06 13.41 3.64
CA LEU A 80 3.69 12.22 4.42
C LEU A 80 2.38 12.37 5.19
N ASN A 81 1.88 13.60 5.37
CA ASN A 81 0.52 13.87 5.85
C ASN A 81 -0.54 13.65 4.76
N VAL A 82 -0.19 13.85 3.48
CA VAL A 82 -1.08 13.56 2.34
C VAL A 82 -1.06 12.06 2.03
N ALA A 83 0.13 11.48 1.87
CA ALA A 83 0.36 10.05 1.73
C ALA A 83 0.24 9.34 3.08
N ARG A 84 -0.82 9.63 3.85
CA ARG A 84 -1.04 9.07 5.19
C ARG A 84 -1.42 7.59 5.14
N ARG A 85 -1.14 6.88 6.23
CA ARG A 85 -1.64 5.52 6.41
C ARG A 85 -3.17 5.48 6.40
N ARG A 86 -3.72 4.35 5.99
CA ARG A 86 -5.16 4.05 5.97
C ARG A 86 -5.37 2.67 6.56
N SER A 87 -6.42 2.54 7.36
CA SER A 87 -6.91 1.26 7.85
C SER A 87 -7.90 0.65 6.86
N LEU A 88 -7.71 -0.62 6.53
CA LEU A 88 -8.67 -1.47 5.83
C LEU A 88 -9.21 -2.50 6.83
N PRO A 89 -10.29 -2.18 7.57
CA PRO A 89 -10.98 -3.17 8.39
C PRO A 89 -11.65 -4.20 7.48
N TRP A 90 -11.43 -5.48 7.74
CA TRP A 90 -11.85 -6.57 6.85
C TRP A 90 -12.63 -7.66 7.58
N THR A 91 -13.40 -8.42 6.81
CA THR A 91 -14.21 -9.55 7.29
C THR A 91 -13.78 -10.86 6.68
N ARG A 92 -13.31 -10.82 5.44
CA ARG A 92 -12.76 -11.94 4.69
C ARG A 92 -11.68 -11.43 3.75
N ALA A 93 -10.67 -12.26 3.52
CA ALA A 93 -9.68 -12.03 2.49
C ALA A 93 -9.29 -13.37 1.85
N GLU A 94 -9.05 -13.35 0.55
CA GLU A 94 -8.63 -14.53 -0.21
C GLU A 94 -7.75 -14.15 -1.41
N ILE A 95 -6.97 -15.12 -1.87
CA ILE A 95 -6.18 -14.97 -3.09
C ILE A 95 -7.12 -15.18 -4.27
N VAL A 96 -7.16 -14.23 -5.20
CA VAL A 96 -7.93 -14.29 -6.44
C VAL A 96 -7.01 -13.90 -7.58
N ASP A 97 -6.90 -14.77 -8.58
CA ASP A 97 -5.91 -14.65 -9.66
C ASP A 97 -4.49 -14.48 -9.11
N ASP A 98 -3.82 -13.37 -9.44
CA ASP A 98 -2.53 -12.95 -8.95
C ASP A 98 -2.62 -11.91 -7.81
N GLY A 99 -3.82 -11.53 -7.39
CA GLY A 99 -4.08 -10.52 -6.37
C GLY A 99 -4.59 -11.09 -5.05
N VAL A 100 -4.98 -10.17 -4.16
CA VAL A 100 -5.71 -10.46 -2.93
C VAL A 100 -6.99 -9.64 -2.94
N GLU A 101 -8.14 -10.31 -2.84
CA GLU A 101 -9.42 -9.66 -2.60
C GLU A 101 -9.75 -9.67 -1.12
N ILE A 102 -10.25 -8.54 -0.63
CA ILE A 102 -10.55 -8.27 0.77
C ILE A 102 -11.97 -7.69 0.84
N ASP A 103 -12.88 -8.41 1.48
CA ASP A 103 -14.22 -7.90 1.81
C ASP A 103 -14.13 -7.00 3.04
N LEU A 104 -14.35 -5.71 2.86
CA LEU A 104 -14.25 -4.70 3.91
C LEU A 104 -15.48 -4.71 4.81
N THR A 105 -15.32 -4.27 6.06
CA THR A 105 -16.46 -4.13 7.00
C THR A 105 -17.50 -3.10 6.54
N SER A 106 -17.13 -2.20 5.62
CA SER A 106 -18.04 -1.24 4.98
C SER A 106 -18.97 -1.88 3.94
N GLY A 107 -18.75 -3.14 3.57
CA GLY A 107 -19.44 -3.83 2.47
C GLY A 107 -18.78 -3.63 1.11
N GLN A 108 -17.77 -2.76 1.01
CA GLN A 108 -16.96 -2.59 -0.21
C GLN A 108 -15.95 -3.74 -0.36
N ARG A 109 -15.40 -3.89 -1.57
CA ARG A 109 -14.33 -4.82 -1.85
C ARG A 109 -13.04 -4.07 -2.18
N ALA A 110 -11.96 -4.40 -1.48
CA ALA A 110 -10.61 -3.97 -1.82
C ALA A 110 -9.89 -5.10 -2.55
N ARG A 111 -9.21 -4.77 -3.66
CA ARG A 111 -8.31 -5.66 -4.38
C ARG A 111 -6.91 -5.08 -4.33
N ILE A 112 -5.97 -5.88 -3.84
CA ILE A 112 -4.54 -5.61 -3.96
C ILE A 112 -4.01 -6.43 -5.12
N GLU A 113 -3.45 -5.76 -6.10
CA GLU A 113 -2.97 -6.37 -7.33
C GLU A 113 -1.67 -5.71 -7.79
N PRO A 114 -0.90 -6.35 -8.69
CA PRO A 114 0.32 -5.75 -9.25
C PRO A 114 0.03 -4.36 -9.85
N ALA A 115 0.91 -3.42 -9.53
CA ALA A 115 0.91 -2.11 -10.17
C ALA A 115 1.46 -2.21 -11.59
N ASP A 116 0.96 -1.36 -12.50
CA ASP A 116 1.44 -1.25 -13.87
C ASP A 116 1.55 0.22 -14.30
N GLY A 117 2.32 0.44 -15.37
CA GLY A 117 2.43 1.73 -16.06
C GLY A 117 2.62 2.92 -15.10
N PRO A 118 1.69 3.90 -15.08
CA PRO A 118 1.79 5.10 -14.24
C PRO A 118 1.88 4.82 -12.73
N ASP A 119 1.24 3.75 -12.25
CA ASP A 119 1.28 3.40 -10.82
C ASP A 119 2.70 2.97 -10.43
N LEU A 120 3.37 2.18 -11.29
CA LEU A 120 4.75 1.76 -11.07
C LEU A 120 5.74 2.93 -11.14
N GLU A 121 5.54 3.87 -12.07
CA GLU A 121 6.35 5.10 -12.12
C GLU A 121 6.23 5.92 -10.82
N GLN A 122 5.05 5.95 -10.20
CA GLN A 122 4.85 6.63 -8.93
C GLN A 122 5.54 5.90 -7.77
N LEU A 123 5.56 4.57 -7.79
CA LEU A 123 6.28 3.74 -6.81
C LEU A 123 7.80 3.94 -6.92
N ILE A 124 8.36 4.00 -8.13
CA ILE A 124 9.79 4.29 -8.33
C ILE A 124 10.15 5.67 -7.75
N ARG A 125 9.30 6.69 -7.97
CA ARG A 125 9.50 8.02 -7.37
C ARG A 125 9.39 7.99 -5.85
N TRP A 126 8.53 7.15 -5.30
CA TRP A 126 8.43 6.94 -3.86
C TRP A 126 9.70 6.33 -3.30
N ASP A 127 10.27 5.33 -3.97
CA ASP A 127 11.54 4.71 -3.57
C ASP A 127 12.72 5.70 -3.62
N ASP A 128 12.77 6.54 -4.65
CA ASP A 128 13.74 7.64 -4.73
C ASP A 128 13.59 8.68 -3.61
N PHE A 129 12.36 8.87 -3.12
CA PHE A 129 12.06 9.75 -2.01
C PHE A 129 12.47 9.12 -0.67
N THR A 130 12.13 7.85 -0.42
CA THR A 130 12.46 7.16 0.83
C THR A 130 13.97 7.01 1.01
N ASN A 131 14.73 6.87 -0.08
CA ASN A 131 16.20 6.90 -0.07
C ASN A 131 16.80 8.21 0.49
N ARG A 132 16.01 9.29 0.61
CA ARG A 132 16.46 10.58 1.17
C ARG A 132 16.16 10.70 2.66
N LEU A 133 15.39 9.76 3.23
CA LEU A 133 15.03 9.76 4.64
C LEU A 133 16.25 9.44 5.49
N THR A 134 16.30 10.05 6.67
CA THR A 134 17.22 9.60 7.72
C THR A 134 16.78 8.23 8.25
N PRO A 135 17.67 7.44 8.88
CA PRO A 135 17.30 6.14 9.42
C PRO A 135 16.12 6.18 10.41
N ASP A 136 16.01 7.25 11.20
CA ASP A 136 14.90 7.42 12.15
C ASP A 136 13.57 7.73 11.43
N GLU A 137 13.61 8.52 10.36
CA GLU A 137 12.44 8.81 9.54
C GLU A 137 12.00 7.54 8.77
N ASP A 138 12.94 6.79 8.18
CA ASP A 138 12.60 5.54 7.49
C ASP A 138 12.00 4.50 8.46
N ALA A 139 12.60 4.32 9.64
CA ALA A 139 12.07 3.44 10.66
C ALA A 139 10.66 3.87 11.14
N ALA A 140 10.42 5.18 11.30
CA ALA A 140 9.10 5.68 11.64
C ALA A 140 8.08 5.44 10.52
N LEU A 141 8.49 5.60 9.26
CA LEU A 141 7.65 5.36 8.10
C LEU A 141 7.23 3.89 7.99
N GLN A 142 8.16 2.96 8.22
CA GLN A 142 7.92 1.51 8.20
C GLN A 142 6.99 1.02 9.32
N ARG A 143 7.02 1.63 10.51
CA ARG A 143 6.14 1.23 11.64
C ARG A 143 4.65 1.43 11.37
N LEU A 144 4.32 2.38 10.49
CA LEU A 144 2.95 2.69 10.09
C LEU A 144 2.01 2.97 11.29
N ASP A 145 2.54 3.61 12.33
CA ASP A 145 1.89 3.82 13.63
C ASP A 145 1.23 5.21 13.78
N ALA A 146 1.74 6.22 13.08
CA ALA A 146 1.26 7.60 13.17
C ALA A 146 0.38 8.00 11.98
N ASP A 147 -0.72 8.71 12.28
CA ASP A 147 -1.61 9.33 11.29
C ASP A 147 -1.14 10.71 10.82
N SER A 148 -0.09 11.24 11.46
CA SER A 148 0.50 12.53 11.14
C SER A 148 2.02 12.48 11.22
N TRP A 149 2.67 13.21 10.33
CA TRP A 149 4.11 13.40 10.28
C TRP A 149 4.51 14.77 10.83
N HIS A 150 5.64 14.81 11.53
CA HIS A 150 6.27 16.04 11.98
C HIS A 150 7.68 16.14 11.37
N GLY A 151 8.05 17.33 10.87
CA GLY A 151 9.37 17.58 10.29
C GLY A 151 9.31 17.99 8.82
N ARG A 152 10.41 17.77 8.09
CA ARG A 152 10.64 18.34 6.75
C ARG A 152 9.69 17.84 5.63
N TYR A 153 8.98 16.73 5.88
CA TYR A 153 8.04 16.11 4.93
C TYR A 153 6.60 16.04 5.47
N ALA A 154 6.29 16.85 6.49
CA ALA A 154 4.93 17.09 6.95
C ALA A 154 4.12 17.89 5.92
#